data_AF-A0A950Q8H2-F1
#
_entry.id   AF-A0A950Q8H2-F1
#
_cell.length_a   1.000
_cell.length_b   1.000
_cell.length_c   1.000
_cell.angle_alpha   90.00
_cell.angle_beta   90.00
_cell.angle_gamma   90.00
#
_symmetry.space_group_name_H-M   'P 1'
#
loop_
_entity.id
_entity.type
_entity.pdbx_description
1 polymer ?
#
loop_
_entity_poly.entity_id
_entity_poly.type
_entity_poly.pdbx_seq_one_letter_code
_entity_poly.pdbx_strand_id
1 'polypeptide(L)'
;MTTTSKYTFDIEFRPEGDLVSNAARARMKKGYTHEEIDALTGRAREQGMKAGQVRAAEAQAAEMAKLVDMMRDVVERSNRATDEVREEAAMLALAVAKKLAHAALKEFPADEVEGALRQALHQALGEPRVVLHASPKVAEILKARLAEIAHDEGFDGRIVISG
;
A
#
# COMPACT_ATOMS: atom_id res chain seq x y z
N MET A 1 14.22 -48.05 72.37
CA MET A 1 12.77 -48.31 72.62
C MET A 1 12.13 -48.60 71.29
N THR A 2 11.93 -49.87 70.97
CA THR A 2 11.44 -50.34 69.68
C THR A 2 9.91 -50.29 69.72
N THR A 3 9.31 -49.34 69.01
CA THR A 3 7.85 -49.18 68.93
C THR A 3 7.27 -50.26 68.02
N THR A 4 6.65 -51.27 68.63
CA THR A 4 5.83 -52.27 67.93
C THR A 4 4.66 -51.57 67.24
N SER A 5 4.69 -51.50 65.91
CA SER A 5 3.55 -51.07 65.11
C SER A 5 2.44 -52.12 65.22
N LYS A 6 1.24 -51.72 65.68
CA LYS A 6 0.06 -52.60 65.69
C LYS A 6 -0.37 -52.89 64.26
N TYR A 7 -0.51 -54.18 63.93
CA TYR A 7 -1.18 -54.61 62.71
C TYR A 7 -2.61 -54.06 62.70
N THR A 8 -2.89 -53.17 61.76
CA THR A 8 -4.22 -52.58 61.59
C THR A 8 -4.87 -53.30 60.43
N PHE A 9 -5.88 -54.13 60.72
CA PHE A 9 -6.60 -54.87 59.70
C PHE A 9 -7.59 -53.94 59.00
N ASP A 10 -7.52 -53.89 57.68
CA ASP A 10 -8.34 -53.01 56.85
C ASP A 10 -9.75 -53.57 56.61
N ILE A 11 -9.95 -54.87 56.86
CA ILE A 11 -11.22 -55.60 56.73
C ILE A 11 -11.35 -56.59 57.90
N GLU A 12 -12.45 -56.53 58.63
CA GLU A 12 -12.81 -57.49 59.67
C GLU A 12 -13.97 -58.36 59.18
N PHE A 13 -13.72 -59.66 58.98
CA PHE A 13 -14.72 -60.60 58.47
C PHE A 13 -15.63 -61.08 59.61
N ARG A 14 -16.92 -60.76 59.54
CA ARG A 14 -17.91 -61.14 60.56
C ARG A 14 -19.07 -61.92 59.95
N PRO A 15 -19.78 -62.77 60.73
CA PRO A 15 -20.92 -63.54 60.25
C PRO A 15 -22.06 -62.66 59.71
N GLU A 16 -22.19 -61.43 60.20
CA GLU A 16 -23.22 -60.46 59.79
C GLU A 16 -22.78 -59.57 58.60
N GLY A 17 -21.54 -59.73 58.11
CA GLY A 17 -20.96 -58.97 57.00
C GLY A 17 -19.63 -58.29 57.36
N ASP A 18 -18.82 -58.02 56.33
CA ASP A 18 -17.45 -57.51 56.50
C ASP A 18 -17.42 -56.03 56.89
N LEU A 19 -16.68 -55.71 57.96
CA LEU A 19 -16.48 -54.34 58.42
C LEU A 19 -15.18 -53.77 57.82
N VAL A 20 -15.33 -52.88 56.84
CA VAL A 20 -14.18 -52.24 56.14
C VAL A 20 -13.82 -50.91 56.81
N SER A 21 -12.54 -50.70 57.10
CA SER A 21 -12.04 -49.48 57.74
C SER A 21 -12.24 -48.24 56.85
N ASN A 22 -12.41 -47.05 57.45
CA ASN A 22 -12.53 -45.79 56.69
C ASN A 22 -11.27 -45.50 55.83
N ALA A 23 -10.10 -45.90 56.32
CA ALA A 23 -8.85 -45.77 55.58
C ALA A 23 -8.81 -46.70 54.34
N ALA A 24 -9.35 -47.92 54.45
CA ALA A 24 -9.47 -48.85 53.35
C ALA A 24 -10.50 -48.40 52.31
N ARG A 25 -11.64 -47.85 52.74
CA ARG A 25 -12.65 -47.24 51.85
C ARG A 25 -12.08 -46.06 51.05
N ALA A 26 -11.25 -45.22 51.68
CA ALA A 26 -10.61 -44.10 50.99
C ALA A 26 -9.58 -44.52 49.93
N ARG A 27 -8.98 -45.71 50.06
CA ARG A 27 -8.02 -46.28 49.09
C ARG A 27 -8.68 -47.13 48.01
N MET A 28 -9.95 -47.52 48.16
CA MET A 28 -10.67 -48.25 47.12
C MET A 28 -10.80 -47.36 45.88
N LYS A 29 -10.21 -47.82 44.76
CA LYS A 29 -10.35 -47.15 43.47
C LYS A 29 -11.82 -47.17 43.08
N LYS A 30 -12.35 -46.01 42.68
CA LYS A 30 -13.69 -45.91 42.12
C LYS A 30 -13.76 -46.78 40.87
N GLY A 31 -14.50 -47.88 40.94
CA GLY A 31 -14.85 -48.68 39.78
C GLY A 31 -15.86 -47.91 38.96
N TYR A 32 -15.57 -47.73 37.67
CA TYR A 32 -16.52 -47.12 36.75
C TYR A 32 -17.34 -48.21 36.09
N THR A 33 -18.64 -47.95 35.90
CA THR A 33 -19.47 -48.80 35.05
C THR A 33 -19.13 -48.56 33.58
N HIS A 34 -19.52 -49.50 32.71
CA HIS A 34 -19.32 -49.34 31.27
C HIS A 34 -19.99 -48.06 30.73
N GLU A 35 -21.20 -47.76 31.20
CA GLU A 35 -21.94 -46.55 30.84
C GLU A 35 -21.22 -45.26 31.28
N GLU A 36 -20.61 -45.25 32.47
CA GLU A 36 -19.83 -44.10 32.94
C GLU A 36 -18.57 -43.88 32.10
N ILE A 37 -17.89 -44.97 31.71
CA ILE A 37 -16.72 -44.91 30.82
C ILE A 37 -17.12 -44.36 29.45
N ASP A 38 -18.23 -44.83 28.87
CA ASP A 38 -18.71 -44.35 27.58
C ASP A 38 -19.11 -42.87 27.63
N ALA A 39 -19.80 -42.44 28.69
CA ALA A 39 -20.16 -41.05 28.89
C ALA A 39 -18.94 -40.13 29.05
N LEU A 40 -17.91 -40.57 29.78
CA LEU A 40 -16.65 -39.85 29.93
C LEU A 40 -15.90 -39.75 28.59
N THR A 41 -15.84 -40.85 27.84
CA THR A 41 -15.16 -40.91 26.56
C THR A 41 -15.87 -40.05 25.52
N GLY A 42 -17.21 -40.05 25.52
CA GLY A 42 -18.03 -39.19 24.67
C GLY A 42 -17.74 -37.70 24.91
N ARG A 43 -17.74 -37.27 26.18
CA ARG A 43 -17.39 -35.89 26.55
C ARG A 43 -15.97 -35.51 26.16
N ALA A 44 -15.00 -36.40 26.39
CA ALA A 44 -13.61 -36.16 26.03
C ALA A 44 -13.43 -36.03 24.51
N ARG A 45 -14.13 -36.86 23.71
CA ARG A 45 -14.13 -36.75 22.24
C ARG A 45 -14.75 -35.44 21.77
N GLU A 46 -15.89 -35.04 22.33
CA GLU A 46 -16.54 -33.78 21.96
C GLU A 46 -15.65 -32.56 22.28
N GLN A 47 -15.05 -32.53 23.47
CA GLN A 47 -14.09 -31.49 23.84
C GLN A 47 -12.85 -31.49 22.93
N GLY A 48 -12.31 -32.67 22.62
CA GLY A 48 -11.20 -32.83 21.69
C GLY A 48 -11.52 -32.32 20.28
N MET A 49 -12.72 -32.63 19.78
CA MET A 49 -13.20 -32.14 18.48
C MET A 49 -13.33 -30.62 18.46
N LYS A 50 -13.97 -30.02 19.48
CA LYS A 50 -14.08 -28.55 19.60
C LYS A 50 -12.70 -27.89 19.67
N ALA A 51 -11.79 -28.41 20.50
CA ALA A 51 -10.43 -27.89 20.61
C ALA A 51 -9.63 -28.06 19.31
N GLY A 52 -9.85 -29.14 18.56
CA GLY A 52 -9.25 -29.37 17.26
C GLY A 52 -9.76 -28.38 16.20
N GLN A 53 -11.07 -28.10 16.19
CA GLN A 53 -11.66 -27.10 15.30
C GLN A 53 -11.14 -25.69 15.58
N VAL A 54 -11.04 -25.29 16.85
CA VAL A 54 -10.47 -23.99 17.24
C VAL A 54 -9.01 -23.88 16.78
N ARG A 55 -8.18 -24.90 17.05
CA ARG A 55 -6.78 -24.90 16.60
C ARG A 55 -6.62 -24.85 15.08
N ALA A 56 -7.50 -25.55 14.34
CA ALA A 56 -7.50 -25.51 12.89
C ALA A 56 -7.88 -24.11 12.36
N ALA A 57 -8.89 -23.48 12.96
CA ALA A 57 -9.30 -22.12 12.63
C ALA A 57 -8.21 -21.09 12.94
N GLU A 58 -7.54 -21.21 14.10
CA GLU A 58 -6.41 -20.34 14.47
C GLU A 58 -5.23 -20.49 13.51
N ALA A 59 -4.88 -21.73 13.14
CA ALA A 59 -3.83 -21.99 12.16
C ALA A 59 -4.18 -21.39 10.79
N GLN A 60 -5.42 -21.55 10.34
CA GLN A 60 -5.88 -20.95 9.09
C GLN A 60 -5.85 -19.42 9.14
N ALA A 61 -6.28 -18.81 10.25
CA ALA A 61 -6.22 -17.36 10.43
C ALA A 61 -4.78 -16.83 10.41
N ALA A 62 -3.83 -17.56 11.01
CA ALA A 62 -2.42 -17.21 11.00
C ALA A 62 -1.81 -17.26 9.58
N GLU A 63 -2.13 -18.28 8.79
CA GLU A 63 -1.67 -18.36 7.39
C GLU A 63 -2.34 -17.29 6.51
N MET A 64 -3.61 -16.99 6.74
CA MET A 64 -4.29 -15.88 6.06
C MET A 64 -3.64 -14.53 6.40
N ALA A 65 -3.26 -14.29 7.64
CA ALA A 65 -2.56 -13.07 8.04
C ALA A 65 -1.23 -12.92 7.29
N LYS A 66 -0.42 -13.99 7.21
CA LYS A 66 0.83 -13.99 6.44
C LYS A 66 0.59 -13.69 4.96
N LEU A 67 -0.47 -14.26 4.38
CA LEU A 67 -0.83 -14.02 2.98
C LEU A 67 -1.23 -12.56 2.75
N VAL A 68 -1.99 -11.95 3.66
CA VAL A 68 -2.32 -10.52 3.61
C VAL A 68 -1.06 -9.66 3.66
N ASP A 69 -0.10 -9.99 4.53
CA ASP A 69 1.16 -9.24 4.63
C ASP A 69 2.00 -9.35 3.34
N MET A 70 2.10 -10.56 2.76
CA MET A 70 2.76 -10.75 1.47
C MET A 70 2.06 -9.96 0.35
N MET A 71 0.73 -9.93 0.34
CA MET A 71 -0.03 -9.16 -0.64
C MET A 71 0.20 -7.65 -0.50
N ARG A 72 0.27 -7.13 0.74
CA ARG A 72 0.59 -5.72 0.97
C ARG A 72 1.96 -5.35 0.39
N ASP A 73 2.98 -6.18 0.64
CA ASP A 73 4.32 -5.97 0.10
C ASP A 73 4.36 -6.05 -1.45
N VAL A 74 3.57 -6.95 -2.06
CA VAL A 74 3.44 -7.00 -3.53
C VAL A 74 2.78 -5.73 -4.09
N VAL A 75 1.69 -5.26 -3.46
CA VAL A 75 1.00 -4.03 -3.88
C VAL A 75 1.92 -2.82 -3.75
N GLU A 76 2.64 -2.69 -2.64
CA GLU A 76 3.60 -1.60 -2.45
C GLU A 76 4.72 -1.62 -3.48
N ARG A 77 5.29 -2.79 -3.78
CA ARG A 77 6.29 -2.94 -4.85
C ARG A 77 5.74 -2.57 -6.22
N SER A 78 4.51 -2.99 -6.53
CA SER A 78 3.85 -2.66 -7.79
C SER A 78 3.61 -1.15 -7.94
N ASN A 79 3.21 -0.48 -6.86
CA ASN A 79 3.00 0.96 -6.87
C ASN A 79 4.32 1.70 -7.12
N ARG A 80 5.40 1.33 -6.41
CA ARG A 80 6.72 1.94 -6.65
C ARG A 80 7.21 1.75 -8.08
N ALA A 81 7.10 0.53 -8.63
CA ALA A 81 7.48 0.26 -10.01
C ALA A 81 6.66 1.09 -11.01
N THR A 82 5.38 1.34 -10.73
CA THR A 82 4.53 2.20 -11.56
C THR A 82 4.98 3.65 -11.51
N ASP A 83 5.34 4.15 -10.32
CA ASP A 83 5.81 5.53 -10.15
C ASP A 83 7.19 5.73 -10.80
N GLU A 84 8.10 4.77 -10.68
CA GLU A 84 9.40 4.77 -11.36
C GLU A 84 9.24 4.86 -12.89
N VAL A 85 8.38 4.03 -13.48
CA VAL A 85 8.11 4.06 -14.93
C VAL A 85 7.49 5.41 -15.35
N ARG A 86 6.62 5.99 -14.53
CA ARG A 86 6.03 7.31 -14.81
C ARG A 86 7.08 8.41 -14.78
N GLU A 87 8.00 8.38 -13.82
CA GLU A 87 9.10 9.33 -13.71
C GLU A 87 10.03 9.23 -14.93
N GLU A 88 10.46 8.02 -15.28
CA GLU A 88 11.30 7.78 -16.45
C GLU A 88 10.62 8.23 -17.76
N ALA A 89 9.34 7.92 -17.91
CA ALA A 89 8.56 8.36 -19.07
C ALA A 89 8.45 9.89 -19.14
N ALA A 90 8.22 10.58 -18.02
CA ALA A 90 8.18 12.03 -17.96
C ALA A 90 9.54 12.66 -18.32
N MET A 91 10.63 12.10 -17.80
CA MET A 91 11.99 12.54 -18.11
C MET A 91 12.34 12.34 -19.58
N LEU A 92 11.96 11.20 -20.16
CA LEU A 92 12.13 10.93 -21.58
C LEU A 92 11.30 11.90 -22.44
N ALA A 93 10.03 12.09 -22.10
CA ALA A 93 9.15 13.02 -22.81
C ALA A 93 9.72 14.45 -22.79
N LEU A 94 10.23 14.90 -21.64
CA LEU A 94 10.87 16.21 -21.51
C LEU A 94 12.15 16.31 -22.35
N ALA A 95 12.99 15.28 -22.37
CA ALA A 95 14.20 15.25 -23.19
C ALA A 95 13.87 15.33 -24.69
N VAL A 96 12.87 14.58 -25.13
CA VAL A 96 12.36 14.61 -26.51
C VAL A 96 11.78 15.99 -26.84
N ALA A 97 10.93 16.56 -25.97
CA ALA A 97 10.35 17.88 -26.15
C ALA A 97 11.43 18.97 -26.28
N LYS A 98 12.46 18.95 -25.42
CA LYS A 98 13.61 19.88 -25.51
C LYS A 98 14.34 19.77 -26.85
N LYS A 99 14.56 18.54 -27.34
CA LYS A 99 15.25 18.31 -28.60
C LYS A 99 14.41 18.80 -29.78
N LEU A 100 13.11 18.51 -29.77
CA LEU A 100 12.16 18.98 -30.79
C LEU A 100 12.04 20.50 -30.78
N ALA A 101 11.87 21.12 -29.62
CA ALA A 101 11.81 22.57 -29.49
C ALA A 101 13.08 23.25 -30.02
N HIS A 102 14.26 22.70 -29.72
CA HIS A 102 15.51 23.24 -30.24
C HIS A 102 15.64 23.09 -31.76
N ALA A 103 15.16 21.99 -32.34
CA ALA A 103 15.11 21.82 -33.79
C ALA A 103 14.10 22.77 -34.44
N ALA A 104 12.91 22.92 -33.86
CA ALA A 104 11.88 23.83 -34.34
C ALA A 104 12.36 25.30 -34.31
N LEU A 105 12.99 25.74 -33.23
CA LEU A 105 13.56 27.09 -33.13
C LEU A 105 14.69 27.35 -34.13
N LYS A 106 15.42 26.31 -34.58
CA LYS A 106 16.44 26.46 -35.63
C LYS A 106 15.81 26.65 -37.01
N GLU A 107 14.72 25.94 -37.28
CA GLU A 107 14.03 25.96 -38.57
C GLU A 107 13.15 27.21 -38.72
N PHE A 108 12.44 27.60 -37.66
CA PHE A 108 11.46 28.70 -37.63
C PHE A 108 11.78 29.74 -36.53
N PRO A 109 12.95 30.40 -36.58
CA PRO A 109 13.39 31.28 -35.49
C PRO A 109 12.54 32.56 -35.33
N ALA A 110 11.84 32.98 -36.39
CA ALA A 110 11.04 34.21 -36.40
C ALA A 110 9.55 33.97 -36.09
N ASP A 111 9.00 32.80 -36.44
CA ASP A 111 7.55 32.55 -36.36
C ASP A 111 7.02 32.55 -34.92
N GLU A 112 7.74 31.93 -33.99
CA GLU A 112 7.39 31.94 -32.56
C GLU A 112 7.46 33.35 -31.96
N VAL A 113 8.48 34.14 -32.35
CA VAL A 113 8.64 35.51 -31.86
C VAL A 113 7.57 36.43 -32.45
N GLU A 114 7.18 36.22 -33.70
CA GLU A 114 6.02 36.89 -34.32
C GLU A 114 4.71 36.54 -33.60
N GLY A 115 4.48 35.26 -33.31
CA GLY A 115 3.30 34.82 -32.56
C GLY A 115 3.19 35.47 -31.18
N ALA A 116 4.31 35.49 -30.44
CA ALA A 116 4.38 36.19 -29.15
C ALA A 116 4.15 37.70 -29.29
N LEU A 117 4.69 38.33 -30.33
CA LEU A 117 4.45 39.75 -30.63
C LEU A 117 2.96 40.01 -30.89
N ARG A 118 2.32 39.25 -31.79
CA ARG A 118 0.89 39.39 -32.11
C ARG A 118 0.02 39.28 -30.86
N GLN A 119 0.26 38.25 -30.04
CA GLN A 119 -0.44 38.08 -28.77
C GLN A 119 -0.23 39.27 -27.80
N ALA A 120 0.98 39.83 -27.75
CA ALA A 120 1.26 41.01 -26.94
C ALA A 120 0.57 42.27 -27.47
N LEU A 121 0.53 42.47 -28.79
CA LEU A 121 -0.16 43.61 -29.42
C LEU A 121 -1.67 43.58 -29.14
N HIS A 122 -2.30 42.40 -29.19
CA HIS A 122 -3.69 42.21 -28.79
C HIS A 122 -3.98 42.62 -27.34
N GLN A 123 -3.01 42.44 -26.44
CA GLN A 123 -3.16 42.77 -25.01
C GLN A 123 -2.80 44.23 -24.70
N ALA A 124 -1.98 44.86 -25.55
CA ALA A 124 -1.46 46.21 -25.36
C ALA A 124 -2.43 47.32 -25.79
N LEU A 125 -3.73 47.17 -25.46
CA LEU A 125 -4.76 48.15 -25.78
C LEU A 125 -4.47 49.49 -25.07
N GLY A 126 -4.21 50.53 -25.85
CA GLY A 126 -3.92 51.87 -25.35
C GLY A 126 -2.45 52.16 -25.04
N GLU A 127 -1.53 51.22 -25.29
CA GLU A 127 -0.10 51.44 -25.10
C GLU A 127 0.50 52.14 -26.34
N PRO A 128 1.14 53.32 -26.20
CA PRO A 128 1.67 54.06 -27.35
C PRO A 128 2.95 53.45 -27.94
N ARG A 129 3.64 52.54 -27.21
CA ARG A 129 4.92 52.00 -27.64
C ARG A 129 5.20 50.58 -27.12
N VAL A 130 5.57 49.67 -28.01
CA VAL A 130 6.00 48.30 -27.69
C VAL A 130 7.47 48.13 -28.08
N VAL A 131 8.26 47.51 -27.20
CA VAL A 131 9.67 47.20 -27.47
C VAL A 131 9.86 45.69 -27.53
N LEU A 132 10.28 45.19 -28.69
CA LEU A 132 10.61 43.79 -28.90
C LEU A 132 12.13 43.61 -28.80
N HIS A 133 12.56 42.83 -27.81
CA HIS A 133 13.94 42.37 -27.67
C HIS A 133 14.05 40.95 -28.24
N ALA A 134 14.86 40.77 -29.27
CA ALA A 134 15.09 39.48 -29.91
C ALA A 134 16.57 39.30 -30.23
N SER A 135 16.99 38.11 -30.66
CA SER A 135 18.37 37.96 -31.18
C SER A 135 18.57 38.79 -32.47
N PRO A 136 19.80 39.23 -32.81
CA PRO A 136 20.03 40.06 -34.00
C PRO A 136 19.49 39.44 -35.29
N LYS A 137 19.63 38.12 -35.44
CA LYS A 137 19.12 37.39 -36.62
C LYS A 137 17.60 37.46 -36.73
N VAL A 138 16.87 37.30 -35.62
CA VAL A 138 15.41 37.35 -35.60
C VAL A 138 14.92 38.80 -35.74
N ALA A 139 15.62 39.74 -35.12
CA ALA A 139 15.32 41.16 -35.22
C ALA A 139 15.36 41.63 -36.68
N GLU A 140 16.38 41.25 -37.43
CA GLU A 140 16.48 41.59 -38.86
C GLU A 140 15.37 40.96 -39.70
N ILE A 141 14.99 39.70 -39.45
CA ILE A 141 13.89 39.03 -40.16
C ILE A 141 12.55 39.73 -39.90
N LEU A 142 12.24 40.02 -38.63
CA LEU A 142 10.95 40.61 -38.25
C LEU A 142 10.84 42.09 -38.62
N LYS A 143 11.95 42.83 -38.65
CA LYS A 143 11.96 44.26 -38.98
C LYS A 143 11.27 44.59 -40.30
N ALA A 144 11.37 43.70 -41.29
CA ALA A 144 10.69 43.85 -42.58
C ALA A 144 9.16 43.65 -42.50
N ARG A 145 8.69 42.86 -41.53
CA ARG A 145 7.27 42.46 -41.38
C ARG A 145 6.52 43.21 -40.28
N LEU A 146 7.22 43.96 -39.41
CA LEU A 146 6.63 44.66 -38.26
C LEU A 146 5.45 45.58 -38.62
N ALA A 147 5.55 46.28 -39.75
CA ALA A 147 4.47 47.19 -40.19
C ALA A 147 3.22 46.42 -40.61
N GLU A 148 3.39 45.29 -41.31
CA GLU A 148 2.29 44.41 -41.69
C GLU A 148 1.65 43.78 -40.45
N ILE A 149 2.47 43.26 -39.53
CA ILE A 149 1.98 42.68 -38.27
C ILE A 149 1.21 43.71 -37.45
N ALA A 150 1.72 44.94 -37.29
CA ALA A 150 1.00 45.99 -36.56
C ALA A 150 -0.35 46.32 -37.20
N HIS A 151 -0.39 46.36 -38.54
CA HIS A 151 -1.61 46.61 -39.29
C HIS A 151 -2.64 45.49 -39.13
N ASP A 152 -2.21 44.24 -39.25
CA ASP A 152 -3.08 43.05 -39.10
C ASP A 152 -3.72 42.98 -37.71
N GLU A 153 -2.95 43.34 -36.67
CA GLU A 153 -3.39 43.30 -35.28
C GLU A 153 -4.14 44.58 -34.86
N GLY A 154 -4.31 45.56 -35.75
CA GLY A 154 -4.99 46.83 -35.47
C GLY A 154 -4.25 47.71 -34.44
N PHE A 155 -2.92 47.60 -34.38
CA PHE A 155 -2.10 48.31 -33.40
C PHE A 155 -1.59 49.65 -33.98
N ASP A 156 -2.13 50.75 -33.47
CA ASP A 156 -1.78 52.11 -33.90
C ASP A 156 -0.55 52.71 -33.17
N GLY A 157 0.06 51.96 -32.25
CA GLY A 157 1.24 52.38 -31.50
C GLY A 157 2.56 52.18 -32.26
N ARG A 158 3.67 52.61 -31.66
CA ARG A 158 5.02 52.44 -32.24
C ARG A 158 5.67 51.14 -31.75
N ILE A 159 6.04 50.27 -32.67
CA ILE A 159 6.86 49.08 -32.35
C ILE A 159 8.34 49.40 -32.59
N VAL A 160 9.19 49.12 -31.61
CA VAL A 160 10.64 49.24 -31.70
C VAL A 160 11.25 47.87 -31.48
N ILE A 161 12.09 47.44 -32.40
CA ILE A 161 12.83 46.17 -32.27
C ILE A 161 14.29 46.45 -31.94
N SER A 162 14.86 45.64 -31.05
CA SER A 162 16.28 45.67 -30.70
C SER A 162 16.85 44.25 -30.67
N GLY A 163 18.08 44.14 -31.16
CA GLY A 163 18.83 42.90 -31.38
C GLY A 163 20.07 42.82 -30.50
#